data_AF-A0A2E0V2A9-F1
#
_entry.id   AF-A0A2E0V2A9-F1
#
_cell.length_a   1.000
_cell.length_b   1.000
_cell.length_c   1.000
_cell.angle_alpha   90.00
_cell.angle_beta   90.00
_cell.angle_gamma   90.00
#
_symmetry.space_group_name_H-M   'P 1'
#
loop_
_entity.id
_entity.type
_entity.pdbx_description
1 polymer ?
#
loop_
_entity_poly.entity_id
_entity_poly.type
_entity_poly.pdbx_seq_one_letter_code
_entity_poly.pdbx_strand_id
1 'polypeptide(L)'
;MSKKILVCISILVLSVLIFSACTPTTAVVNEPEVVVDEPVINDGGNGSGGGNGSGNGNGSGDEVAEETMTAEKENAALSVTGNVENELSWSEEDVKALNTLDVESTNSKGETETYTGVLISDLLSLAALKPDAETLVFVADDGYTAEIALADIMDCDNCILSFRSKGGFSSVIPGAEKNLQVKGVVELQVK
;
A
#
# COMPACT_ATOMS: atom_id res chain seq x y z
N MET A 1 52.87 13.46 -12.38
CA MET A 1 52.71 11.99 -12.29
C MET A 1 51.23 11.71 -12.37
N SER A 2 50.77 11.20 -13.52
CA SER A 2 49.36 11.17 -13.92
C SER A 2 48.95 9.74 -14.27
N LYS A 3 47.88 9.23 -13.65
CA LYS A 3 47.18 7.99 -14.02
C LYS A 3 45.68 8.26 -13.87
N LYS A 4 44.99 8.73 -14.92
CA LYS A 4 44.36 7.97 -16.03
C LYS A 4 43.08 7.24 -15.61
N ILE A 5 41.96 7.94 -15.85
CA ILE A 5 40.60 7.46 -16.13
C ILE A 5 40.60 6.38 -17.23
N LEU A 6 39.83 5.31 -17.03
CA LEU A 6 39.41 4.30 -18.02
C LEU A 6 38.26 3.47 -17.42
N VAL A 7 36.99 3.85 -17.55
CA VAL A 7 36.07 3.55 -18.68
C VAL A 7 36.24 2.13 -19.24
N CYS A 8 35.48 1.17 -18.70
CA CYS A 8 35.22 -0.13 -19.31
C CYS A 8 33.74 -0.24 -19.65
N ILE A 9 33.38 0.30 -20.82
CA ILE A 9 32.16 0.03 -21.57
C ILE A 9 32.56 -0.76 -22.82
N SER A 10 31.72 -1.70 -23.23
CA SER A 10 31.70 -2.51 -24.48
C SER A 10 32.43 -3.85 -24.51
N ILE A 11 31.65 -4.93 -24.55
CA ILE A 11 31.48 -5.95 -25.62
C ILE A 11 30.43 -6.94 -25.06
N LEU A 12 29.13 -6.88 -25.37
CA LEU A 12 28.42 -7.16 -26.63
C LEU A 12 28.37 -8.66 -27.00
N VAL A 13 27.24 -9.29 -26.64
CA VAL A 13 26.42 -10.28 -27.38
C VAL A 13 27.03 -11.66 -27.69
N LEU A 14 26.38 -12.74 -27.21
CA LEU A 14 25.70 -13.76 -28.03
C LEU A 14 25.39 -15.02 -27.20
N SER A 15 24.12 -15.24 -26.82
CA SER A 15 23.51 -16.57 -26.67
C SER A 15 21.99 -16.42 -26.58
N VAL A 16 21.35 -16.63 -27.72
CA VAL A 16 19.92 -16.50 -28.01
C VAL A 16 19.26 -17.88 -27.92
N LEU A 17 18.13 -17.93 -27.19
CA LEU A 17 16.95 -18.79 -27.32
C LEU A 17 17.08 -20.32 -27.18
N ILE A 18 16.38 -20.87 -26.16
CA ILE A 18 15.36 -21.90 -26.42
C ILE A 18 14.12 -21.64 -25.53
N PHE A 19 12.97 -21.59 -26.20
CA PHE A 19 11.59 -21.59 -25.72
C PHE A 19 11.29 -22.63 -24.64
N SER A 20 10.44 -22.26 -23.66
CA SER A 20 9.32 -23.12 -23.24
C SER A 20 8.14 -22.25 -22.81
N ALA A 21 7.03 -22.39 -23.55
CA ALA A 21 5.78 -21.66 -23.39
C ALA A 21 4.77 -22.45 -22.52
N CYS A 22 3.69 -21.76 -22.15
CA CYS A 22 2.37 -22.28 -21.71
C CYS A 22 2.34 -22.88 -20.29
N THR A 23 1.50 -22.46 -19.35
CA THR A 23 0.08 -22.04 -19.45
C THR A 23 -0.33 -21.10 -18.30
N PRO A 24 -1.29 -20.18 -18.50
CA PRO A 24 -2.01 -19.53 -17.41
C PRO A 24 -3.02 -20.50 -16.77
N THR A 25 -2.96 -20.65 -15.45
CA THR A 25 -4.05 -21.28 -14.68
C THR A 25 -5.07 -20.22 -14.31
N THR A 26 -6.27 -20.38 -14.87
CA THR A 26 -7.52 -19.72 -14.48
C THR A 26 -8.06 -20.35 -13.20
N ALA A 27 -8.36 -19.54 -12.19
CA ALA A 27 -9.32 -19.82 -11.12
C ALA A 27 -9.46 -18.55 -10.24
N VAL A 28 -10.59 -18.06 -9.75
CA VAL A 28 -12.02 -18.36 -9.86
C VAL A 28 -12.71 -17.05 -9.44
N VAL A 29 -13.75 -16.66 -10.18
CA VAL A 29 -14.70 -15.60 -9.85
C VAL A 29 -15.48 -15.92 -8.57
N ASN A 30 -15.64 -14.94 -7.68
CA ASN A 30 -16.74 -14.90 -6.70
C ASN A 30 -16.94 -13.46 -6.22
N GLU A 31 -17.55 -12.65 -7.09
CA GLU A 31 -18.16 -11.38 -6.72
C GLU A 31 -19.68 -11.61 -6.67
N PRO A 32 -20.36 -11.31 -5.55
CA PRO A 32 -21.81 -11.47 -5.45
C PRO A 32 -22.53 -10.38 -6.27
N GLU A 33 -23.26 -10.80 -7.30
CA GLU A 33 -24.16 -9.95 -8.09
C GLU A 33 -25.28 -9.38 -7.20
N VAL A 34 -25.30 -8.05 -7.07
CA VAL A 34 -26.46 -7.30 -6.57
C VAL A 34 -27.48 -7.19 -7.71
N VAL A 35 -28.58 -7.89 -7.52
CA VAL A 35 -29.83 -7.79 -8.29
C VAL A 35 -30.36 -6.35 -8.28
N VAL A 36 -30.34 -5.71 -9.44
CA VAL A 36 -31.24 -4.59 -9.76
C VAL A 36 -32.13 -5.01 -10.92
N ASP A 37 -33.33 -5.43 -10.54
CA ASP A 37 -34.49 -5.73 -11.37
C ASP A 37 -35.05 -4.39 -11.87
N GLU A 38 -34.98 -4.06 -13.16
CA GLU A 38 -35.84 -3.05 -13.80
C GLU A 38 -35.96 -3.26 -15.33
N PRO A 39 -37.05 -2.79 -15.96
CA PRO A 39 -37.93 -3.66 -16.75
C PRO A 39 -37.71 -3.69 -18.27
N VAL A 40 -38.11 -4.83 -18.85
CA VAL A 40 -38.27 -5.08 -20.29
C VAL A 40 -39.21 -4.06 -20.94
N ILE A 41 -38.68 -3.25 -21.86
CA ILE A 41 -39.46 -2.59 -22.92
C ILE A 41 -39.00 -3.16 -24.26
N ASN A 42 -39.82 -4.05 -24.82
CA ASN A 42 -39.75 -4.44 -26.22
C ASN A 42 -40.59 -3.45 -27.02
N ASP A 43 -39.98 -2.73 -27.95
CA ASP A 43 -40.71 -2.25 -29.12
C ASP A 43 -39.83 -2.38 -30.37
N GLY A 44 -40.26 -3.27 -31.26
CA GLY A 44 -39.63 -3.48 -32.56
C GLY A 44 -40.19 -2.47 -33.57
N GLY A 45 -39.32 -1.82 -34.34
CA GLY A 45 -39.77 -0.85 -35.33
C GLY A 45 -38.68 -0.34 -36.27
N ASN A 46 -38.48 -1.10 -37.34
CA ASN A 46 -37.91 -0.76 -38.66
C ASN A 46 -37.77 0.74 -39.02
N GLY A 47 -36.57 1.14 -39.47
CA GLY A 47 -36.33 2.46 -40.08
C GLY A 47 -34.99 2.55 -40.80
N SER A 48 -35.05 2.40 -42.13
CA SER A 48 -33.97 2.53 -43.13
C SER A 48 -33.42 3.96 -43.24
N GLY A 49 -32.10 4.13 -43.43
CA GLY A 49 -31.50 5.40 -43.86
C GLY A 49 -29.98 5.46 -43.70
N GLY A 50 -29.25 5.51 -44.82
CA GLY A 50 -27.79 5.36 -44.89
C GLY A 50 -26.93 6.59 -44.57
N GLY A 51 -25.62 6.35 -44.53
CA GLY A 51 -24.59 7.37 -44.48
C GLY A 51 -23.19 6.76 -44.38
N ASN A 52 -22.43 6.79 -45.48
CA ASN A 52 -21.00 6.49 -45.51
C ASN A 52 -20.22 7.56 -44.74
N GLY A 53 -19.30 7.15 -43.86
CA GLY A 53 -18.34 8.03 -43.19
C GLY A 53 -17.08 7.26 -42.83
N SER A 54 -16.08 7.33 -43.71
CA SER A 54 -14.71 6.91 -43.46
C SER A 54 -14.04 7.95 -42.56
N GLY A 55 -13.48 7.51 -41.43
CA GLY A 55 -12.70 8.34 -40.51
C GLY A 55 -11.74 7.47 -39.71
N ASN A 56 -10.46 7.65 -39.96
CA ASN A 56 -9.32 6.92 -39.41
C ASN A 56 -8.61 7.83 -38.38
N GLY A 57 -8.14 7.30 -37.25
CA GLY A 57 -7.26 7.99 -36.27
C GLY A 57 -7.46 7.45 -34.85
N ASN A 58 -6.53 6.65 -34.31
CA ASN A 58 -5.49 7.04 -33.32
C ASN A 58 -6.06 7.83 -32.13
N GLY A 59 -6.00 7.41 -30.86
CA GLY A 59 -4.91 6.77 -30.13
C GLY A 59 -4.30 7.78 -29.14
N SER A 60 -4.24 7.40 -27.85
CA SER A 60 -3.43 7.94 -26.73
C SER A 60 -3.89 9.16 -25.91
N GLY A 61 -3.78 8.98 -24.58
CA GLY A 61 -3.78 9.99 -23.51
C GLY A 61 -5.09 9.96 -22.73
N ASP A 62 -5.27 9.19 -21.64
CA ASP A 62 -4.55 9.31 -20.36
C ASP A 62 -4.31 10.77 -19.98
N GLU A 63 -5.42 11.45 -19.73
CA GLU A 63 -5.44 12.64 -18.87
C GLU A 63 -5.85 12.15 -17.48
N VAL A 64 -4.89 11.49 -16.80
CA VAL A 64 -4.97 11.27 -15.37
C VAL A 64 -4.87 12.67 -14.76
N ALA A 65 -6.02 13.19 -14.39
CA ALA A 65 -6.12 14.32 -13.50
C ALA A 65 -5.31 13.96 -12.25
N GLU A 66 -4.25 14.73 -12.05
CA GLU A 66 -3.48 14.83 -10.83
C GLU A 66 -4.46 15.23 -9.73
N GLU A 67 -5.05 14.24 -9.06
CA GLU A 67 -5.91 14.47 -7.92
C GLU A 67 -5.03 15.00 -6.80
N THR A 68 -5.13 16.32 -6.62
CA THR A 68 -4.66 17.07 -5.47
C THR A 68 -5.19 16.45 -4.18
N MET A 69 -4.45 15.53 -3.59
CA MET A 69 -4.58 15.10 -2.21
C MET A 69 -4.10 16.23 -1.29
N THR A 70 -4.95 17.21 -1.03
CA THR A 70 -4.60 18.33 -0.12
C THR A 70 -5.77 18.78 0.76
N ALA A 71 -6.72 17.88 1.06
CA ALA A 71 -7.88 18.21 1.91
C ALA A 71 -8.35 17.08 2.86
N GLU A 72 -7.56 16.03 3.12
CA GLU A 72 -8.01 14.87 3.92
C GLU A 72 -7.34 14.73 5.30
N LYS A 73 -6.55 15.71 5.74
CA LYS A 73 -5.85 15.64 7.04
C LYS A 73 -6.75 15.90 8.25
N GLU A 74 -7.91 16.53 8.08
CA GLU A 74 -8.76 17.01 9.20
C GLU A 74 -9.48 15.87 9.97
N ASN A 75 -9.44 14.63 9.49
CA ASN A 75 -10.02 13.47 10.19
C ASN A 75 -9.19 12.18 10.02
N ALA A 76 -7.89 12.31 9.75
CA ALA A 76 -7.01 11.17 9.62
C ALA A 76 -6.83 10.47 10.97
N ALA A 77 -7.09 9.16 11.02
CA ALA A 77 -6.84 8.34 12.19
C ALA A 77 -5.40 7.82 12.23
N LEU A 78 -4.76 7.71 11.06
CA LEU A 78 -3.37 7.35 10.89
C LEU A 78 -2.74 8.18 9.78
N SER A 79 -1.51 8.61 9.97
CA SER A 79 -0.72 9.28 8.93
C SER A 79 0.69 8.70 8.84
N VAL A 80 1.28 8.78 7.65
CA VAL A 80 2.71 8.49 7.40
C VAL A 80 3.33 9.77 6.85
N THR A 81 4.37 10.26 7.51
CA THR A 81 4.98 11.57 7.23
C THR A 81 6.50 11.51 7.25
N GLY A 82 7.15 12.61 6.86
CA GLY A 82 8.59 12.79 7.00
C GLY A 82 9.36 12.35 5.76
N ASN A 83 10.33 11.44 5.92
CA ASN A 83 11.25 11.05 4.86
C ASN A 83 10.66 10.00 3.88
N VAL A 84 9.55 10.38 3.25
CA VAL A 84 8.79 9.61 2.26
C VAL A 84 8.56 10.44 1.00
N GLU A 85 8.30 9.78 -0.13
CA GLU A 85 7.91 10.46 -1.37
C GLU A 85 6.47 10.97 -1.30
N ASN A 86 5.57 10.18 -0.68
CA ASN A 86 4.16 10.52 -0.53
C ASN A 86 3.77 10.50 0.95
N GLU A 87 3.44 11.66 1.51
CA GLU A 87 2.81 11.69 2.82
C GLU A 87 1.35 11.21 2.68
N LEU A 88 1.00 10.19 3.45
CA LEU A 88 -0.30 9.54 3.37
C LEU A 88 -1.07 9.75 4.66
N SER A 89 -2.39 9.79 4.56
CA SER A 89 -3.29 9.95 5.68
C SER A 89 -4.55 9.14 5.40
N TRP A 90 -4.98 8.34 6.37
CA TRP A 90 -6.10 7.43 6.23
C TRP A 90 -7.09 7.60 7.38
N SER A 91 -8.37 7.39 7.09
CA SER A 91 -9.36 7.18 8.14
C SER A 91 -9.17 5.82 8.80
N GLU A 92 -9.79 5.61 9.97
CA GLU A 92 -9.72 4.30 10.64
C GLU A 92 -10.36 3.19 9.80
N GLU A 93 -11.41 3.52 9.04
CA GLU A 93 -12.12 2.59 8.16
C GLU A 93 -11.24 2.17 6.99
N ASP A 94 -10.51 3.11 6.38
CA ASP A 94 -9.60 2.82 5.27
C ASP A 94 -8.46 1.90 5.69
N VAL A 95 -7.84 2.16 6.85
CA VAL A 95 -6.77 1.29 7.37
C VAL A 95 -7.31 -0.12 7.63
N LYS A 96 -8.55 -0.25 8.14
CA LYS A 96 -9.17 -1.56 8.35
C LYS A 96 -9.53 -2.29 7.06
N ALA A 97 -9.69 -1.56 5.95
CA ALA A 97 -9.96 -2.13 4.63
C ALA A 97 -8.68 -2.60 3.90
N LEU A 98 -7.49 -2.22 4.39
CA LEU A 98 -6.21 -2.71 3.87
C LEU A 98 -5.99 -4.19 4.19
N ASN A 99 -4.91 -4.76 3.65
CA ASN A 99 -4.49 -6.12 3.95
C ASN A 99 -4.20 -6.26 5.46
N THR A 100 -4.89 -7.20 6.11
CA THR A 100 -4.75 -7.46 7.53
C THR A 100 -4.31 -8.88 7.78
N LEU A 101 -3.59 -9.09 8.88
CA LEU A 101 -3.16 -10.40 9.34
C LEU A 101 -3.29 -10.51 10.86
N ASP A 102 -3.31 -11.76 11.30
CA ASP A 102 -3.29 -12.13 12.71
C ASP A 102 -1.85 -12.48 13.14
N VAL A 103 -1.37 -11.81 14.19
CA VAL A 103 -0.04 -12.01 14.75
C VAL A 103 -0.15 -12.39 16.22
N GLU A 104 0.55 -13.44 16.63
CA GLU A 104 0.70 -13.77 18.05
C GLU A 104 1.83 -12.95 18.68
N SER A 105 1.55 -12.29 19.80
CA SER A 105 2.56 -11.54 20.55
C SER A 105 2.32 -11.61 22.05
N THR A 106 3.38 -11.37 22.83
CA THR A 106 3.31 -11.42 24.29
C THR A 106 2.82 -10.10 24.86
N ASN A 107 1.72 -10.12 25.59
CA ASN A 107 1.13 -8.96 26.23
C ASN A 107 1.97 -8.48 27.46
N SER A 108 1.56 -7.36 28.05
CA SER A 108 2.24 -6.80 29.24
C SER A 108 2.32 -7.74 30.47
N LYS A 109 1.46 -8.75 30.54
CA LYS A 109 1.36 -9.76 31.61
C LYS A 109 2.19 -11.02 31.31
N GLY A 110 2.81 -11.13 30.14
CA GLY A 110 3.56 -12.32 29.74
C GLY A 110 2.70 -13.41 29.10
N GLU A 111 1.46 -13.10 28.72
CA GLU A 111 0.55 -14.05 28.06
C GLU A 111 0.61 -13.84 26.54
N THR A 112 0.60 -14.93 25.77
CA THR A 112 0.47 -14.85 24.31
C THR A 112 -0.97 -14.53 23.95
N GLU A 113 -1.16 -13.48 23.15
CA GLU A 113 -2.43 -13.05 22.59
C GLU A 113 -2.30 -12.91 21.08
N THR A 114 -3.40 -13.12 20.36
CA THR A 114 -3.49 -12.87 18.91
C THR A 114 -4.00 -11.45 18.68
N TYR A 115 -3.30 -10.70 17.84
CA TYR A 115 -3.60 -9.34 17.46
C TYR A 115 -3.84 -9.26 15.96
N THR A 116 -4.96 -8.66 15.55
CA THR A 116 -5.27 -8.41 14.15
C THR A 116 -4.90 -6.98 13.78
N GLY A 117 -4.21 -6.79 12.66
CA GLY A 117 -3.79 -5.48 12.20
C GLY A 117 -3.18 -5.47 10.80
N VAL A 118 -2.72 -4.30 10.37
CA VAL A 118 -2.05 -4.08 9.08
C VAL A 118 -0.54 -4.11 9.29
N LEU A 119 0.22 -4.65 8.35
CA LEU A 119 1.69 -4.57 8.39
C LEU A 119 2.16 -3.13 8.33
N ILE A 120 3.08 -2.77 9.22
CA ILE A 120 3.72 -1.46 9.22
C ILE A 120 4.55 -1.29 7.94
N SER A 121 5.26 -2.35 7.51
CA SER A 121 6.05 -2.34 6.28
C SER A 121 5.21 -2.10 5.02
N ASP A 122 3.98 -2.64 4.95
CA ASP A 122 3.06 -2.40 3.84
C ASP A 122 2.64 -0.91 3.78
N LEU A 123 2.28 -0.33 4.94
CA LEU A 123 1.91 1.09 5.03
C LEU A 123 3.05 2.03 4.60
N LEU A 124 4.28 1.72 5.02
CA LEU A 124 5.47 2.49 4.64
C LEU A 124 5.83 2.31 3.16
N SER A 125 5.58 1.12 2.60
CA SER A 125 5.79 0.85 1.18
C SER A 125 4.84 1.67 0.30
N LEU A 126 3.58 1.87 0.74
CA LEU A 126 2.63 2.74 0.05
C LEU A 126 3.08 4.21 0.04
N ALA A 127 3.69 4.68 1.13
CA ALA A 127 4.24 6.03 1.23
C ALA A 127 5.52 6.25 0.39
N ALA A 128 6.12 5.16 -0.11
CA ALA A 128 7.38 5.14 -0.84
C ALA A 128 8.52 5.83 -0.05
N LEU A 129 9.16 5.05 0.83
CA LEU A 129 10.31 5.49 1.63
C LEU A 129 11.45 6.05 0.76
N LYS A 130 12.05 7.16 1.23
CA LYS A 130 13.25 7.72 0.61
C LYS A 130 14.50 6.93 1.00
N PRO A 131 15.56 6.93 0.17
CA PRO A 131 16.73 6.09 0.38
C PRO A 131 17.60 6.49 1.59
N ASP A 132 17.40 7.69 2.14
CA ASP A 132 18.07 8.20 3.34
C ASP A 132 17.20 8.05 4.61
N ALA A 133 16.05 7.39 4.53
CA ALA A 133 15.23 7.06 5.68
C ALA A 133 15.90 5.96 6.51
N GLU A 134 16.11 6.21 7.80
CA GLU A 134 16.84 5.29 8.69
C GLU A 134 16.04 4.93 9.95
N THR A 135 15.13 5.81 10.37
CA THR A 135 14.42 5.68 11.65
C THR A 135 12.92 5.84 11.47
N LEU A 136 12.15 4.97 12.13
CA LEU A 136 10.71 5.13 12.27
C LEU A 136 10.37 5.60 13.68
N VAL A 137 9.53 6.62 13.77
CA VAL A 137 9.00 7.14 15.02
C VAL A 137 7.50 6.89 15.07
N PHE A 138 7.08 6.14 16.08
CA PHE A 138 5.67 6.00 16.44
C PHE A 138 5.27 7.22 17.26
N VAL A 139 4.23 7.93 16.82
CA VAL A 139 3.64 9.06 17.55
C VAL A 139 2.23 8.67 17.97
N ALA A 140 1.97 8.74 19.28
CA ALA A 140 0.68 8.41 19.87
C ALA A 140 -0.20 9.64 20.11
N ASP A 141 -1.52 9.42 20.21
CA ASP A 141 -2.51 10.45 20.51
C ASP A 141 -2.30 11.14 21.87
N ASP A 142 -1.63 10.46 22.81
CA ASP A 142 -1.30 10.97 24.14
C ASP A 142 0.03 11.75 24.18
N GLY A 143 0.70 11.90 23.02
CA GLY A 143 1.99 12.56 22.88
C GLY A 143 3.19 11.66 23.20
N TYR A 144 2.99 10.37 23.50
CA TYR A 144 4.07 9.42 23.63
C TYR A 144 4.74 9.17 22.27
N THR A 145 6.07 9.04 22.28
CA THR A 145 6.84 8.69 21.08
C THR A 145 7.83 7.57 21.38
N ALA A 146 8.03 6.70 20.40
CA ALA A 146 9.05 5.66 20.45
C ALA A 146 9.72 5.52 19.09
N GLU A 147 11.04 5.35 19.09
CA GLU A 147 11.85 5.25 17.88
C GLU A 147 12.39 3.83 17.72
N ILE A 148 12.41 3.35 16.47
CA ILE A 148 12.99 2.06 16.08
C ILE A 148 13.74 2.24 14.75
N ALA A 149 14.77 1.43 14.52
CA ALA A 149 15.43 1.40 13.23
C ALA A 149 14.43 0.98 12.15
N LEU A 150 14.39 1.71 11.04
CA LEU A 150 13.50 1.41 9.93
C LEU A 150 13.76 0.02 9.35
N ALA A 151 15.03 -0.39 9.30
CA ALA A 151 15.43 -1.73 8.85
C ALA A 151 14.77 -2.85 9.67
N ASP A 152 14.71 -2.71 11.00
CA ASP A 152 14.10 -3.72 11.88
C ASP A 152 12.60 -3.88 11.60
N ILE A 153 11.92 -2.79 11.18
CA ILE A 153 10.50 -2.82 10.81
C ILE A 153 10.31 -3.41 9.41
N MET A 154 11.16 -3.04 8.45
CA MET A 154 11.07 -3.55 7.08
C MET A 154 11.41 -5.04 6.97
N ASP A 155 12.27 -5.55 7.85
CA ASP A 155 12.62 -6.98 7.94
C ASP A 155 11.63 -7.79 8.80
N CYS A 156 10.58 -7.14 9.33
CA CYS A 156 9.64 -7.77 10.26
C CYS A 156 8.28 -8.07 9.62
N ASP A 157 8.11 -9.31 9.20
CA ASP A 157 6.87 -9.81 8.57
C ASP A 157 5.65 -9.91 9.52
N ASN A 158 5.85 -9.67 10.82
CA ASN A 158 4.81 -9.75 11.85
C ASN A 158 4.68 -8.44 12.64
N CYS A 159 5.24 -7.34 12.14
CA CYS A 159 5.16 -6.03 12.77
C CYS A 159 3.91 -5.31 12.29
N ILE A 160 2.90 -5.24 13.15
CA ILE A 160 1.58 -4.72 12.78
C ILE A 160 1.18 -3.48 13.57
N LEU A 161 0.33 -2.66 12.95
CA LEU A 161 -0.58 -1.78 13.68
C LEU A 161 -1.87 -2.54 13.96
N SER A 162 -1.98 -3.03 15.19
CA SER A 162 -3.16 -3.75 15.68
C SER A 162 -4.35 -2.81 15.91
N PHE A 163 -5.55 -3.29 15.61
CA PHE A 163 -6.78 -2.56 15.85
C PHE A 163 -7.20 -2.64 17.32
N ARG A 164 -7.61 -1.51 17.88
CA ARG A 164 -8.07 -1.44 19.29
C ARG A 164 -9.59 -1.44 19.36
N SER A 165 -10.13 -2.01 20.44
CA SER A 165 -11.58 -2.02 20.71
C SER A 165 -12.18 -0.65 21.02
N LYS A 166 -11.35 0.34 21.37
CA LYS A 166 -11.77 1.72 21.67
C LYS A 166 -11.45 2.71 20.53
N GLY A 167 -11.08 2.20 19.35
CA GLY A 167 -10.59 3.01 18.25
C GLY A 167 -9.08 3.27 18.32
N GLY A 168 -8.52 3.66 17.19
CA GLY A 168 -7.10 3.87 16.99
C GLY A 168 -6.28 2.58 16.94
N PHE A 169 -4.95 2.75 16.84
CA PHE A 169 -4.02 1.67 16.53
C PHE A 169 -3.02 1.44 17.66
N SER A 170 -2.52 0.21 17.84
CA SER A 170 -1.35 -0.04 18.68
C SER A 170 -0.29 -0.78 17.90
N SER A 171 0.98 -0.36 18.01
CA SER A 171 2.07 -1.13 17.43
C SER A 171 2.24 -2.44 18.20
N VAL A 172 2.28 -3.54 17.45
CA VAL A 172 2.60 -4.88 17.96
C VAL A 172 3.81 -5.37 17.21
N ILE A 173 4.92 -5.45 17.93
CA ILE A 173 6.23 -5.83 17.40
C ILE A 173 6.71 -7.03 18.22
N PRO A 174 6.46 -8.27 17.76
CA PRO A 174 6.83 -9.47 18.50
C PRO A 174 8.33 -9.51 18.81
N GLY A 175 8.67 -9.80 20.07
CA GLY A 175 10.07 -9.87 20.52
C GLY A 175 10.76 -8.54 20.79
N ALA A 176 10.12 -7.40 20.50
CA ALA A 176 10.66 -6.08 20.80
C ALA A 176 10.43 -5.63 22.25
N GLU A 177 11.10 -4.56 22.64
CA GLU A 177 10.98 -3.95 23.96
C GLU A 177 9.57 -3.38 24.21
N LYS A 178 9.13 -3.36 25.48
CA LYS A 178 7.76 -2.94 25.84
C LYS A 178 7.45 -1.48 25.48
N ASN A 179 8.45 -0.60 25.39
CA ASN A 179 8.32 0.79 24.95
C ASN A 179 7.94 0.91 23.47
N LEU A 180 8.25 -0.09 22.65
CA LEU A 180 7.91 -0.11 21.22
C LEU A 180 6.48 -0.60 20.97
N GLN A 181 5.78 -1.06 22.00
CA GLN A 181 4.38 -1.46 21.99
C GLN A 181 3.49 -0.24 22.30
N VAL A 182 3.56 0.75 21.40
CA VAL A 182 2.92 2.05 21.52
C VAL A 182 1.42 1.90 21.32
N LYS A 183 0.65 2.48 22.24
CA LYS A 183 -0.82 2.46 22.17
C LYS A 183 -1.30 3.81 21.67
N GLY A 184 -2.22 3.79 20.72
CA GLY A 184 -2.83 5.01 20.21
C GLY A 184 -1.99 5.66 19.12
N VAL A 185 -1.30 4.86 18.31
CA VAL A 185 -0.49 5.38 17.19
C VAL A 185 -1.40 6.11 16.22
N VAL A 186 -1.11 7.38 15.97
CA VAL A 186 -1.81 8.27 15.03
C VAL A 186 -0.90 8.75 13.89
N GLU A 187 0.41 8.64 14.07
CA GLU A 187 1.38 9.03 13.06
C GLU A 187 2.60 8.10 13.08
N LEU A 188 3.04 7.72 11.89
CA LEU A 188 4.27 7.00 11.58
C LEU A 188 5.21 7.99 10.90
N GLN A 189 6.08 8.61 11.70
CA GLN A 189 7.02 9.60 11.19
C GLN A 189 8.33 8.90 10.79
N VAL A 190 8.66 8.99 9.51
CA VAL A 190 9.91 8.48 8.96
C VAL A 190 10.95 9.60 9.03
N LYS A 191 12.14 9.30 9.54
CA LYS A 191 13.30 10.21 9.60
C LYS A 191 14.42 9.71 8.72
#